data_AF-A0A382S898-F1
#
_entry.id   AF-A0A382S898-F1
#
_cell.length_a   1.000
_cell.length_b   1.000
_cell.length_c   1.000
_cell.angle_alpha   90.00
_cell.angle_beta   90.00
_cell.angle_gamma   90.00
#
_symmetry.space_group_name_H-M   'P 1'
#
loop_
_entity.id
_entity.type
_entity.pdbx_description
1 polymer ?
#
loop_
_entity_poly.entity_id
_entity_poly.type
_entity_poly.pdbx_seq_one_letter_code
_entity_poly.pdbx_strand_id
1 'polypeptide(L)'
;LYLNYGVLDNDSNGTISSAEGAAFTKLKTEGISVDGLGTGLATYNNFEVVIGTNHYIADSDQSNCDPYVDNYTFSPTTGISCAARVIQHGTPITEIRPIFKLDSMKDITAGGSLLTLISMVSELSMISTALSSDFEELGISSDNSVRKSLTEGLKKIDNGAKDNNPTEDQACLAVTLFDVMFLLVKNAADNSTTSTELKSGNLISTTDLLTAVDSSLSLLPAGASAAIKLMPMQSARIVYAKNSGGTAHTDSYEAAENSSEASLYKAIKNTRSLGITDSVKSDGKVTFRELICVAEN
;
A
#
# COMPACT_ATOMS: atom_id res chain seq x y z
N LEU A 1 -29.88 23.99 -3.17
CA LEU A 1 -29.42 22.77 -3.89
C LEU A 1 -29.63 21.59 -2.95
N TYR A 2 -30.48 20.62 -3.32
CA TYR A 2 -30.47 19.31 -2.67
C TYR A 2 -29.53 18.42 -3.48
N LEU A 3 -28.30 18.29 -3.01
CA LEU A 3 -27.33 17.35 -3.54
C LEU A 3 -27.58 16.00 -2.84
N ASN A 4 -28.44 15.16 -3.44
CA ASN A 4 -28.62 13.77 -3.02
C ASN A 4 -27.39 12.96 -3.47
N TYR A 5 -26.33 13.01 -2.68
CA TYR A 5 -25.06 12.37 -2.99
C TYR A 5 -24.60 11.59 -1.76
N GLY A 6 -24.99 10.31 -1.74
CA GLY A 6 -24.77 9.39 -0.62
C GLY A 6 -25.77 9.62 0.51
N VAL A 7 -26.37 8.56 1.04
CA VAL A 7 -27.22 8.66 2.23
C VAL A 7 -26.30 8.90 3.43
N LEU A 8 -25.86 10.15 3.60
CA LEU A 8 -25.23 10.62 4.83
C LEU A 8 -26.26 10.59 5.96
N ASP A 9 -27.49 11.01 5.68
CA ASP A 9 -28.63 11.00 6.59
C ASP A 9 -29.33 9.62 6.55
N ASN A 10 -28.67 8.61 7.13
CA ASN A 10 -29.14 7.22 7.06
C ASN A 10 -30.34 6.96 7.98
N ASP A 11 -30.60 7.84 8.95
CA ASP A 11 -31.85 7.83 9.71
C ASP A 11 -32.95 8.76 9.12
N SER A 12 -32.62 9.51 8.07
CA SER A 12 -33.52 10.41 7.32
C SER A 12 -34.16 11.49 8.21
N ASN A 13 -33.48 11.92 9.27
CA ASN A 13 -33.99 12.92 10.21
C ASN A 13 -33.75 14.37 9.75
N GLY A 14 -33.08 14.56 8.61
CA GLY A 14 -32.74 15.86 8.03
C GLY A 14 -31.47 16.49 8.59
N THR A 15 -30.72 15.78 9.44
CA THR A 15 -29.46 16.22 10.06
C THR A 15 -28.41 15.13 9.94
N ILE A 16 -27.17 15.52 9.65
CA ILE A 16 -26.06 14.56 9.64
C ILE A 16 -25.46 14.53 11.04
N SER A 17 -25.65 13.42 11.76
CA SER A 17 -25.00 13.21 13.05
C SER A 17 -23.48 12.99 12.90
N SER A 18 -22.74 13.15 14.00
CA SER A 18 -21.31 12.84 14.03
C SER A 18 -21.02 11.37 13.68
N ALA A 19 -21.94 10.46 14.00
CA ALA A 19 -21.82 9.04 13.67
C ALA A 19 -22.03 8.77 12.17
N GLU A 20 -22.97 9.46 11.55
CA GLU A 20 -23.26 9.37 10.12
C GLU A 20 -22.13 9.95 9.27
N GLY A 21 -21.61 11.13 9.64
CA GLY A 21 -20.43 11.70 8.99
C GLY A 21 -19.19 10.83 9.14
N ALA A 22 -18.98 10.22 10.31
CA ALA A 22 -17.90 9.27 10.51
C ALA A 22 -18.06 8.02 9.62
N ALA A 23 -19.24 7.44 9.52
CA ALA A 23 -19.50 6.25 8.71
C ALA A 23 -19.21 6.46 7.21
N PHE A 24 -19.37 7.69 6.71
CA PHE A 24 -19.11 8.05 5.31
C PHE A 24 -17.63 7.98 4.91
N THR A 25 -16.72 8.27 5.86
CA THR A 25 -15.27 8.32 5.64
C THR A 25 -14.51 7.21 6.37
N LYS A 26 -15.21 6.41 7.18
CA LYS A 26 -14.60 5.36 8.02
C LYS A 26 -13.97 4.27 7.17
N LEU A 27 -12.64 4.24 7.19
CA LEU A 27 -11.86 3.08 6.77
C LEU A 27 -12.12 1.88 7.69
N LYS A 28 -11.98 0.67 7.14
CA LYS A 28 -11.98 -0.57 7.94
C LYS A 28 -10.62 -0.76 8.62
N THR A 29 -10.36 0.02 9.66
CA THR A 29 -9.08 0.03 10.39
C THR A 29 -9.01 -0.97 11.56
N GLU A 30 -10.13 -1.61 11.90
CA GLU A 30 -10.16 -2.63 12.97
C GLU A 30 -9.21 -3.80 12.66
N GLY A 31 -8.24 -4.03 13.56
CA GLY A 31 -7.22 -5.07 13.45
C GLY A 31 -5.99 -4.69 12.63
N ILE A 32 -5.78 -3.41 12.34
CA ILE A 32 -4.64 -2.91 11.56
C ILE A 32 -3.79 -1.99 12.43
N SER A 33 -2.48 -2.20 12.40
CA SER A 33 -1.52 -1.36 13.12
C SER A 33 -0.27 -1.13 12.28
N VAL A 34 0.48 -0.08 12.63
CA VAL A 34 1.83 0.17 12.10
C VAL A 34 2.86 -0.90 12.48
N ASP A 35 2.53 -1.82 13.39
CA ASP A 35 3.36 -2.98 13.76
C ASP A 35 3.11 -4.20 12.86
N GLY A 36 2.76 -4.00 11.58
CA GLY A 36 2.51 -5.10 10.61
C GLY A 36 1.19 -5.86 10.79
N LEU A 37 0.44 -5.63 11.88
CA LEU A 37 -0.89 -6.20 12.08
C LEU A 37 -1.81 -5.77 10.93
N GLY A 38 -2.34 -6.74 10.19
CA GLY A 38 -3.10 -6.52 8.95
C GLY A 38 -2.45 -7.14 7.72
N THR A 39 -1.20 -7.61 7.83
CA THR A 39 -0.51 -8.39 6.79
C THR A 39 -0.01 -9.72 7.35
N GLY A 40 -0.11 -10.78 6.55
CA GLY A 40 0.46 -12.09 6.85
C GLY A 40 1.84 -12.22 6.24
N LEU A 41 2.77 -11.32 6.57
CA LEU A 41 4.10 -11.34 5.98
C LEU A 41 4.99 -12.38 6.68
N ALA A 42 5.59 -13.29 5.92
CA ALA A 42 6.48 -14.31 6.44
C ALA A 42 7.74 -14.45 5.58
N THR A 43 8.87 -14.75 6.19
CA THR A 43 10.11 -15.01 5.46
C THR A 43 10.01 -16.29 4.64
N TYR A 44 10.43 -16.24 3.37
CA TYR A 44 10.71 -17.43 2.58
C TYR A 44 12.07 -18.00 3.03
N ASN A 45 12.27 -19.33 2.89
CA ASN A 45 13.57 -19.95 3.17
C ASN A 45 14.61 -19.72 2.06
N ASN A 46 14.21 -19.06 0.98
CA ASN A 46 14.98 -18.86 -0.23
C ASN A 46 15.21 -17.36 -0.46
N PHE A 47 16.27 -17.07 -1.19
CA PHE A 47 16.74 -15.73 -1.51
C PHE A 47 16.86 -15.59 -3.01
N GLU A 48 16.64 -14.39 -3.51
CA GLU A 48 17.18 -14.04 -4.81
C GLU A 48 18.63 -13.56 -4.64
N VAL A 49 19.53 -14.15 -5.40
CA VAL A 49 20.96 -13.78 -5.43
C VAL A 49 21.26 -13.17 -6.80
N VAL A 50 21.79 -11.95 -6.78
CA VAL A 50 22.15 -11.21 -8.00
C VAL A 50 23.66 -11.26 -8.19
N ILE A 51 24.11 -11.75 -9.34
CA ILE A 51 25.52 -11.83 -9.73
C ILE A 51 25.70 -11.09 -11.05
N GLY A 52 26.14 -9.84 -10.97
CA GLY A 52 26.13 -8.94 -12.12
C GLY A 52 24.70 -8.69 -12.60
N THR A 53 24.36 -9.19 -13.79
CA THR A 53 23.01 -9.13 -14.38
C THR A 53 22.25 -10.47 -14.32
N ASN A 54 22.87 -11.49 -13.73
CA ASN A 54 22.27 -12.82 -13.57
C ASN A 54 21.52 -12.92 -12.25
N HIS A 55 20.38 -13.59 -12.27
CA HIS A 55 19.52 -13.78 -11.11
C HIS A 55 19.41 -15.27 -10.80
N TYR A 56 19.50 -15.59 -9.52
CA TYR A 56 19.45 -16.95 -8.99
C TYR A 56 18.47 -17.03 -7.83
N ILE A 57 17.85 -18.20 -7.66
CA ILE A 57 17.16 -18.56 -6.42
C ILE A 57 18.10 -19.45 -5.62
N ALA A 58 18.35 -19.03 -4.39
CA ALA A 58 19.24 -19.73 -3.47
C ALA A 58 18.49 -20.17 -2.22
N ASP A 59 18.91 -21.28 -1.63
CA ASP A 59 18.50 -21.66 -0.28
C ASP A 59 19.25 -20.86 0.79
N SER A 60 18.81 -20.98 2.04
CA SER A 60 19.32 -20.19 3.17
C SER A 60 20.80 -20.43 3.52
N ASP A 61 21.35 -21.59 3.14
CA ASP A 61 22.77 -21.91 3.31
C ASP A 61 23.62 -21.70 2.04
N GLN A 62 22.99 -21.29 0.93
CA GLN A 62 23.59 -21.12 -0.40
C GLN A 62 24.25 -22.38 -0.97
N SER A 63 23.84 -23.56 -0.50
CA SER A 63 24.29 -24.84 -1.07
C SER A 63 23.66 -25.09 -2.44
N ASN A 64 22.47 -24.54 -2.68
CA ASN A 64 21.79 -24.55 -3.97
C ASN A 64 21.59 -23.12 -4.49
N CYS A 65 21.91 -22.89 -5.76
CA CYS A 65 21.84 -21.59 -6.43
C CYS A 65 21.44 -21.79 -7.89
N ASP A 66 20.13 -21.96 -8.08
CA ASP A 66 19.54 -22.31 -9.36
C ASP A 66 19.23 -21.04 -10.15
N PRO A 67 19.46 -21.01 -11.48
CA PRO A 67 19.13 -19.84 -12.28
C PRO A 67 17.64 -19.51 -12.16
N TYR A 68 17.31 -18.22 -12.08
CA TYR A 68 15.94 -17.76 -12.21
C TYR A 68 15.36 -18.19 -13.56
N VAL A 69 14.18 -18.82 -13.53
CA VAL A 69 13.40 -19.21 -14.71
C VAL A 69 11.96 -18.76 -14.51
N ASP A 70 11.68 -17.54 -14.94
CA ASP A 70 10.35 -16.93 -15.04
C ASP A 70 9.55 -16.73 -13.73
N ASN A 71 10.02 -17.25 -12.60
CA ASN A 71 9.36 -17.11 -11.30
C ASN A 71 10.34 -17.17 -10.12
N TYR A 72 9.92 -16.68 -8.95
CA TYR A 72 10.70 -16.66 -7.71
C TYR A 72 10.17 -17.62 -6.62
N THR A 73 9.18 -18.46 -6.95
CA THR A 73 8.44 -19.26 -5.96
C THR A 73 8.86 -20.72 -5.89
N PHE A 74 9.85 -21.12 -6.69
CA PHE A 74 10.40 -22.48 -6.66
C PHE A 74 11.52 -22.64 -5.62
N SER A 75 11.82 -23.89 -5.26
CA SER A 75 12.95 -24.22 -4.39
C SER A 75 14.13 -24.74 -5.20
N PRO A 76 15.36 -24.21 -4.97
CA PRO A 76 16.53 -24.61 -5.74
C PRO A 76 17.02 -26.00 -5.30
N THR A 77 17.51 -26.81 -6.25
CA THR A 77 17.84 -28.23 -6.02
C THR A 77 19.06 -28.75 -6.80
N THR A 78 19.77 -27.91 -7.57
CA THR A 78 20.85 -28.40 -8.45
C THR A 78 22.12 -28.87 -7.73
N GLY A 79 22.28 -28.56 -6.44
CA GLY A 79 23.50 -28.80 -5.67
C GLY A 79 24.67 -27.90 -6.06
N ILE A 80 24.43 -26.88 -6.89
CA ILE A 80 25.46 -25.90 -7.29
C ILE A 80 25.37 -24.70 -6.36
N SER A 81 26.42 -24.47 -5.57
CA SER A 81 26.46 -23.37 -4.61
C SER A 81 26.55 -21.99 -5.28
N CYS A 82 26.13 -20.94 -4.56
CA CYS A 82 26.26 -19.57 -5.08
C CYS A 82 27.73 -19.16 -5.25
N ALA A 83 28.65 -19.68 -4.43
CA ALA A 83 30.09 -19.49 -4.60
C ALA A 83 30.59 -20.07 -5.94
N ALA A 84 30.09 -21.24 -6.35
CA ALA A 84 30.41 -21.81 -7.66
C ALA A 84 29.87 -20.94 -8.81
N ARG A 85 28.68 -20.32 -8.65
CA ARG A 85 28.14 -19.35 -9.62
C ARG A 85 28.99 -18.10 -9.74
N VAL A 86 29.48 -17.56 -8.61
CA VAL A 86 30.41 -16.42 -8.59
C VAL A 86 31.67 -16.73 -9.39
N ILE A 87 32.27 -17.91 -9.18
CA ILE A 87 33.46 -18.36 -9.92
C ILE A 87 33.14 -18.51 -11.41
N GLN A 88 32.00 -19.12 -11.75
CA GLN A 88 31.56 -19.32 -13.14
C GLN A 88 31.44 -17.99 -13.90
N HIS A 89 30.92 -16.94 -13.25
CA HIS A 89 30.74 -15.62 -13.87
C HIS A 89 31.93 -14.68 -13.73
N GLY A 90 32.94 -15.05 -12.91
CA GLY A 90 34.06 -14.19 -12.57
C GLY A 90 33.63 -12.85 -11.93
N THR A 91 32.42 -12.79 -11.36
CA THR A 91 31.79 -11.57 -10.85
C THR A 91 31.23 -11.86 -9.46
N PRO A 92 31.46 -10.99 -8.44
CA PRO A 92 30.90 -11.20 -7.11
C PRO A 92 29.38 -11.05 -7.09
N ILE A 93 28.75 -11.55 -6.02
CA ILE A 93 27.35 -11.24 -5.70
C ILE A 93 27.24 -9.73 -5.45
N THR A 94 26.33 -9.08 -6.17
CA THR A 94 26.07 -7.64 -6.09
C THR A 94 24.97 -7.31 -5.08
N GLU A 95 24.00 -8.21 -4.93
CA GLU A 95 22.88 -8.05 -4.00
C GLU A 95 22.31 -9.41 -3.59
N ILE A 96 21.88 -9.51 -2.34
CA ILE A 96 20.96 -10.55 -1.88
C ILE A 96 19.61 -9.89 -1.62
N ARG A 97 18.54 -10.48 -2.14
CA ARG A 97 17.17 -10.02 -1.92
C ARG A 97 16.39 -11.10 -1.17
N PRO A 98 16.09 -10.90 0.11
CA PRO A 98 15.20 -11.78 0.85
C PRO A 98 13.84 -11.86 0.15
N ILE A 99 13.26 -13.05 0.10
CA ILE A 99 11.91 -13.23 -0.43
C ILE A 99 10.95 -13.31 0.76
N PHE A 100 9.88 -12.53 0.74
CA PHE A 100 8.80 -12.55 1.72
C PHE A 100 7.51 -13.02 1.07
N LYS A 101 6.78 -13.85 1.80
CA LYS A 101 5.44 -14.34 1.48
C LYS A 101 4.44 -13.36 2.06
N LEU A 102 3.60 -12.79 1.21
CA LEU A 102 2.41 -12.06 1.65
C LEU A 102 1.22 -13.03 1.60
N ASP A 103 0.87 -13.60 2.76
CA ASP A 103 -0.17 -14.63 2.84
C ASP A 103 -1.57 -14.04 3.00
N SER A 104 -1.67 -12.86 3.62
CA SER A 104 -2.92 -12.13 3.76
C SER A 104 -2.67 -10.63 3.83
N MET A 105 -3.69 -9.85 3.48
CA MET A 105 -3.70 -8.40 3.56
C MET A 105 -5.13 -7.96 3.84
N LYS A 106 -5.35 -7.13 4.86
CA LYS A 106 -6.67 -6.63 5.20
C LYS A 106 -7.14 -5.59 4.17
N ASP A 107 -8.30 -5.79 3.55
CA ASP A 107 -8.86 -4.74 2.70
C ASP A 107 -9.40 -3.57 3.54
N ILE A 108 -8.66 -2.45 3.56
CA ILE A 108 -9.06 -1.20 4.24
C ILE A 108 -10.03 -0.35 3.44
N THR A 109 -10.15 -0.60 2.14
CA THR A 109 -10.79 0.30 1.19
C THR A 109 -12.29 0.04 1.03
N ALA A 110 -12.85 -0.85 1.87
CA ALA A 110 -14.25 -1.25 1.87
C ALA A 110 -14.80 -1.69 0.49
N GLY A 111 -13.99 -2.34 -0.35
CA GLY A 111 -14.46 -2.90 -1.62
C GLY A 111 -14.54 -1.93 -2.81
N GLY A 112 -13.80 -0.81 -2.78
CA GLY A 112 -13.64 0.09 -3.93
C GLY A 112 -14.78 1.09 -4.15
N SER A 113 -15.85 1.02 -3.36
CA SER A 113 -16.91 2.06 -3.32
C SER A 113 -16.36 3.45 -3.00
N LEU A 114 -15.19 3.52 -2.34
CA LEU A 114 -14.50 4.77 -2.04
C LEU A 114 -14.05 5.53 -3.29
N LEU A 115 -13.82 4.89 -4.44
CA LEU A 115 -13.53 5.63 -5.69
C LEU A 115 -14.72 6.50 -6.12
N THR A 116 -15.94 5.98 -5.99
CA THR A 116 -17.16 6.74 -6.24
C THR A 116 -17.28 7.91 -5.24
N LEU A 117 -16.97 7.65 -3.96
CA LEU A 117 -16.96 8.69 -2.94
C LEU A 117 -15.91 9.78 -3.22
N ILE A 118 -14.69 9.41 -3.62
CA ILE A 118 -13.64 10.36 -4.01
C ILE A 118 -14.12 11.23 -5.17
N SER A 119 -14.70 10.65 -6.22
CA SER A 119 -15.19 11.42 -7.37
C SER A 119 -16.26 12.42 -6.94
N MET A 120 -17.23 11.97 -6.13
CA MET A 120 -18.31 12.82 -5.62
C MET A 120 -17.79 13.95 -4.73
N VAL A 121 -16.87 13.64 -3.82
CA VAL A 121 -16.32 14.61 -2.87
C VAL A 121 -15.39 15.60 -3.59
N SER A 122 -14.63 15.15 -4.60
CA SER A 122 -13.82 16.03 -5.43
C SER A 122 -14.68 16.97 -6.25
N GLU A 123 -15.78 16.50 -6.84
CA GLU A 123 -16.75 17.36 -7.53
C GLU A 123 -17.37 18.39 -6.58
N LEU A 124 -17.75 17.97 -5.38
CA LEU A 124 -18.30 18.87 -4.36
C LEU A 124 -17.28 19.93 -3.92
N SER A 125 -16.01 19.55 -3.74
CA SER A 125 -14.93 20.47 -3.38
C SER A 125 -14.67 21.51 -4.47
N MET A 126 -14.64 21.07 -5.74
CA MET A 126 -14.49 21.99 -6.87
C MET A 126 -15.65 22.98 -6.97
N ILE A 127 -16.91 22.50 -6.87
CA ILE A 127 -18.10 23.36 -6.90
C ILE A 127 -18.09 24.34 -5.71
N SER A 128 -17.73 23.86 -4.53
CA SER A 128 -17.65 24.67 -3.31
C SER A 128 -16.57 25.74 -3.40
N THR A 129 -15.41 25.41 -3.99
CA THR A 129 -14.33 26.36 -4.23
C THR A 129 -14.74 27.44 -5.23
N ALA A 130 -15.39 27.05 -6.33
CA ALA A 130 -15.94 27.99 -7.30
C ALA A 130 -16.99 28.91 -6.67
N LEU A 131 -17.91 28.37 -5.86
CA LEU A 131 -18.91 29.17 -5.15
C LEU A 131 -18.28 30.15 -4.15
N SER A 132 -17.22 29.74 -3.45
CA SER A 132 -16.46 30.65 -2.56
C SER A 132 -15.84 31.80 -3.36
N SER A 133 -15.31 31.52 -4.55
CA SER A 133 -14.79 32.54 -5.47
C SER A 133 -15.91 33.48 -5.98
N ASP A 134 -17.08 32.95 -6.32
CA ASP A 134 -18.23 33.76 -6.75
C ASP A 134 -18.69 34.71 -5.62
N PHE A 135 -18.70 34.24 -4.37
CA PHE A 135 -18.99 35.09 -3.23
C PHE A 135 -17.98 36.24 -3.07
N GLU A 136 -16.69 35.97 -3.32
CA GLU A 136 -15.67 37.02 -3.33
C GLU A 136 -15.92 38.05 -4.43
N GLU A 137 -16.24 37.60 -5.64
CA GLU A 137 -16.53 38.48 -6.78
C GLU A 137 -17.78 39.34 -6.54
N LEU A 138 -18.79 38.79 -5.86
CA LEU A 138 -20.01 39.51 -5.46
C LEU A 138 -19.81 40.42 -4.23
N GLY A 139 -18.59 40.51 -3.68
CA GLY A 139 -18.29 41.35 -2.52
C GLY A 139 -18.89 40.84 -1.21
N ILE A 140 -19.27 39.55 -1.15
CA ILE A 140 -19.78 38.93 0.07
C ILE A 140 -18.60 38.64 0.99
N SER A 141 -18.63 39.31 2.15
CA SER A 141 -17.56 39.20 3.17
C SER A 141 -17.31 37.75 3.59
N SER A 142 -16.05 37.44 3.90
CA SER A 142 -15.66 36.18 4.55
C SER A 142 -16.27 36.01 5.94
N ASP A 143 -16.81 37.09 6.52
CA ASP A 143 -17.59 37.02 7.75
C ASP A 143 -19.02 36.52 7.58
N ASN A 144 -19.50 36.43 6.34
CA ASN A 144 -20.81 35.86 6.04
C ASN A 144 -20.88 34.42 6.53
N SER A 145 -21.97 34.07 7.22
CA SER A 145 -22.14 32.75 7.84
C SER A 145 -22.05 31.61 6.82
N VAL A 146 -22.59 31.79 5.61
CA VAL A 146 -22.53 30.78 4.55
C VAL A 146 -21.11 30.59 4.06
N ARG A 147 -20.36 31.70 3.86
CA ARG A 147 -18.97 31.64 3.43
C ARG A 147 -18.07 31.02 4.50
N LYS A 148 -18.28 31.33 5.78
CA LYS A 148 -17.59 30.67 6.91
C LYS A 148 -17.82 29.16 6.91
N SER A 149 -19.08 28.72 6.87
CA SER A 149 -19.40 27.29 6.86
C SER A 149 -18.82 26.58 5.64
N LEU A 150 -18.82 27.22 4.47
CA LEU A 150 -18.22 26.68 3.25
C LEU A 150 -16.70 26.53 3.38
N THR A 151 -16.01 27.57 3.86
CA THR A 151 -14.56 27.55 4.08
C THR A 151 -14.15 26.52 5.13
N GLU A 152 -14.90 26.41 6.24
CA GLU A 152 -14.64 25.42 7.29
C GLU A 152 -14.86 24.00 6.80
N GLY A 153 -15.94 23.75 6.04
CA GLY A 153 -16.21 22.45 5.41
C GLY A 153 -15.14 22.05 4.40
N LEU A 154 -14.72 22.98 3.54
CA LEU A 154 -13.65 22.77 2.57
C LEU A 154 -12.33 22.40 3.25
N LYS A 155 -11.93 23.10 4.32
CA LYS A 155 -10.69 22.80 5.06
C LYS A 155 -10.65 21.40 5.66
N LYS A 156 -11.81 20.82 6.02
CA LYS A 156 -11.88 19.45 6.55
C LYS A 156 -11.70 18.40 5.47
N ILE A 157 -12.19 18.69 4.26
CA ILE A 157 -12.19 17.74 3.14
C ILE A 157 -10.89 17.86 2.33
N ASP A 158 -10.48 19.07 1.98
CA ASP A 158 -9.23 19.42 1.31
C ASP A 158 -8.17 19.78 2.37
N ASN A 159 -7.82 18.75 3.15
CA ASN A 159 -6.98 18.86 4.33
C ASN A 159 -5.48 18.61 4.05
N GLY A 160 -5.10 18.27 2.83
CA GLY A 160 -3.69 17.95 2.52
C GLY A 160 -3.21 16.61 3.09
N ALA A 161 -4.12 15.68 3.39
CA ALA A 161 -3.88 14.41 4.08
C ALA A 161 -3.26 14.58 5.47
N LYS A 162 -3.62 15.69 6.14
CA LYS A 162 -3.10 16.07 7.45
C LYS A 162 -4.20 16.13 8.49
N ASP A 163 -3.82 15.74 9.70
CA ASP A 163 -4.58 15.88 10.93
C ASP A 163 -4.62 17.35 11.37
N ASN A 164 -5.77 17.76 11.90
CA ASN A 164 -5.95 19.05 12.59
C ASN A 164 -6.27 18.86 14.09
N ASN A 165 -6.27 17.63 14.62
CA ASN A 165 -6.56 17.33 16.02
C ASN A 165 -6.02 15.95 16.50
N PRO A 166 -5.00 15.89 17.40
CA PRO A 166 -4.55 16.97 18.30
C PRO A 166 -3.28 17.71 17.84
N THR A 167 -2.60 17.25 16.79
CA THR A 167 -1.34 17.88 16.34
C THR A 167 -1.52 18.41 14.91
N GLU A 168 -1.63 19.72 14.78
CA GLU A 168 -1.83 20.38 13.50
C GLU A 168 -0.71 20.01 12.51
N ASP A 169 -1.12 19.72 11.27
CA ASP A 169 -0.26 19.44 10.11
C ASP A 169 0.57 18.14 10.16
N GLN A 170 0.27 17.20 11.07
CA GLN A 170 0.80 15.82 11.02
C GLN A 170 0.03 14.97 10.00
N ALA A 171 0.65 13.94 9.41
CA ALA A 171 -0.11 12.97 8.62
C ALA A 171 -1.07 12.19 9.54
N CYS A 172 -2.33 12.06 9.14
CA CYS A 172 -3.30 11.30 9.93
C CYS A 172 -2.98 9.80 9.97
N LEU A 173 -3.47 9.12 11.01
CA LEU A 173 -3.18 7.71 11.25
C LEU A 173 -3.69 6.83 10.10
N ALA A 174 -4.88 7.13 9.58
CA ALA A 174 -5.46 6.44 8.43
C ALA A 174 -4.53 6.44 7.20
N VAL A 175 -3.92 7.60 6.90
CA VAL A 175 -2.99 7.76 5.77
C VAL A 175 -1.72 6.98 6.01
N THR A 176 -1.17 7.05 7.23
CA THR A 176 0.03 6.29 7.61
C THR A 176 -0.19 4.79 7.40
N LEU A 177 -1.33 4.25 7.83
CA LEU A 177 -1.67 2.83 7.64
C LEU A 177 -1.85 2.48 6.16
N PHE A 178 -2.54 3.32 5.38
CA PHE A 178 -2.71 3.09 3.95
C PHE A 178 -1.36 3.09 3.20
N ASP A 179 -0.47 4.01 3.54
CA ASP A 179 0.85 4.10 2.90
C ASP A 179 1.69 2.85 3.14
N VAL A 180 1.65 2.28 4.34
CA VAL A 180 2.30 0.99 4.65
C VAL A 180 1.75 -0.13 3.76
N MET A 181 0.44 -0.23 3.64
CA MET A 181 -0.23 -1.22 2.80
C MET A 181 0.09 -1.03 1.31
N PHE A 182 0.14 0.22 0.86
CA PHE A 182 0.49 0.57 -0.51
C PHE A 182 1.96 0.27 -0.84
N LEU A 183 2.89 0.51 0.09
CA LEU A 183 4.32 0.21 -0.10
C LEU A 183 4.57 -1.26 -0.48
N LEU A 184 3.80 -2.19 0.11
CA LEU A 184 3.89 -3.62 -0.20
C LEU A 184 3.44 -3.98 -1.62
N VAL A 185 2.52 -3.20 -2.20
CA VAL A 185 1.83 -3.56 -3.45
C VAL A 185 2.06 -2.57 -4.59
N LYS A 186 2.79 -1.47 -4.36
CA LYS A 186 3.05 -0.43 -5.37
C LYS A 186 3.69 -1.00 -6.63
N ASN A 187 4.62 -1.94 -6.45
CA ASN A 187 5.38 -2.59 -7.52
C ASN A 187 4.89 -4.02 -7.81
N ALA A 188 3.67 -4.37 -7.38
CA ALA A 188 3.15 -5.72 -7.56
C ALA A 188 3.00 -6.06 -9.06
N ALA A 189 3.66 -7.14 -9.47
CA ALA A 189 3.55 -7.70 -10.81
C ALA A 189 2.18 -8.33 -11.04
N ASP A 190 1.69 -8.22 -12.26
CA ASP A 190 0.43 -8.80 -12.75
C ASP A 190 0.68 -9.89 -13.79
N ASN A 191 -0.39 -10.43 -14.37
CA ASN A 191 -0.29 -11.47 -15.41
C ASN A 191 0.30 -10.96 -16.74
N SER A 192 0.45 -9.65 -16.92
CA SER A 192 1.07 -9.06 -18.10
C SER A 192 2.58 -8.83 -17.93
N THR A 193 3.08 -8.89 -16.69
CA THR A 193 4.48 -8.70 -16.35
C THR A 193 5.33 -9.81 -16.95
N THR A 194 6.28 -9.47 -17.81
CA THR A 194 7.18 -10.44 -18.42
C THR A 194 8.24 -10.96 -17.44
N SER A 195 8.83 -12.11 -17.76
CA SER A 195 9.95 -12.69 -16.98
C SER A 195 11.13 -11.74 -16.79
N THR A 196 11.38 -10.83 -17.75
CA THR A 196 12.46 -9.83 -17.62
C THR A 196 12.05 -8.69 -16.72
N GLU A 197 10.83 -8.17 -16.86
CA GLU A 197 10.30 -7.08 -16.02
C GLU A 197 10.14 -7.51 -14.55
N LEU A 198 9.84 -8.79 -14.31
CA LEU A 198 9.69 -9.34 -12.96
C LEU A 198 10.97 -9.21 -12.12
N LYS A 199 12.15 -9.15 -12.75
CA LYS A 199 13.43 -8.91 -12.04
C LYS A 199 13.47 -7.59 -11.29
N SER A 200 12.70 -6.60 -11.76
CA SER A 200 12.46 -5.31 -11.10
C SER A 200 11.08 -5.18 -10.45
N GLY A 201 10.14 -6.09 -10.75
CA GLY A 201 8.82 -6.15 -10.13
C GLY A 201 8.85 -6.77 -8.73
N ASN A 202 7.77 -6.60 -7.97
CA ASN A 202 7.60 -7.10 -6.61
C ASN A 202 8.67 -6.68 -5.59
N LEU A 203 9.44 -5.63 -5.87
CA LEU A 203 10.50 -5.17 -4.99
C LEU A 203 10.01 -4.08 -4.03
N ILE A 204 10.41 -4.22 -2.77
CA ILE A 204 10.31 -3.21 -1.71
C ILE A 204 11.72 -2.94 -1.15
N SER A 205 11.99 -1.70 -0.73
CA SER A 205 13.22 -1.37 0.01
C SER A 205 13.25 -2.12 1.34
N THR A 206 14.41 -2.66 1.73
CA THR A 206 14.55 -3.27 3.06
C THR A 206 14.45 -2.26 4.18
N THR A 207 14.76 -0.98 3.92
CA THR A 207 14.51 0.12 4.86
C THR A 207 13.02 0.29 5.07
N ASP A 208 12.24 0.51 4.00
CA ASP A 208 10.78 0.69 4.09
C ASP A 208 10.13 -0.52 4.77
N LEU A 209 10.59 -1.73 4.43
CA LEU A 209 10.09 -2.96 5.02
C LEU A 209 10.29 -3.02 6.54
N LEU A 210 11.47 -2.63 7.03
CA LEU A 210 11.81 -2.71 8.46
C LEU A 210 11.37 -1.48 9.27
N THR A 211 11.25 -0.30 8.66
CA THR A 211 10.93 0.93 9.39
C THR A 211 9.48 1.35 9.26
N ALA A 212 8.83 1.05 8.13
CA ALA A 212 7.46 1.44 7.87
C ALA A 212 6.49 0.26 7.96
N VAL A 213 6.87 -0.92 7.46
CA VAL A 213 5.95 -2.07 7.40
C VAL A 213 5.94 -2.88 8.69
N ASP A 214 7.07 -3.46 9.08
CA ASP A 214 7.18 -4.29 10.28
C ASP A 214 8.64 -4.43 10.73
N SER A 215 8.96 -3.79 11.86
CA SER A 215 10.31 -3.79 12.45
C SER A 215 10.71 -5.11 13.13
N SER A 216 9.76 -6.03 13.31
CA SER A 216 10.02 -7.36 13.87
C SER A 216 10.53 -8.36 12.83
N LEU A 217 10.44 -8.03 11.54
CA LEU A 217 10.89 -8.89 10.45
C LEU A 217 12.41 -9.08 10.50
N SER A 218 12.82 -10.31 10.22
CA SER A 218 14.23 -10.61 9.97
C SER A 218 14.46 -10.75 8.48
N LEU A 219 15.39 -9.98 7.92
CA LEU A 219 15.84 -10.15 6.54
C LEU A 219 16.55 -11.49 6.32
N LEU A 220 17.00 -12.14 7.41
CA LEU A 220 17.76 -13.37 7.38
C LEU A 220 17.11 -14.46 8.22
N PRO A 221 17.10 -15.70 7.72
CA PRO A 221 16.56 -16.83 8.46
C PRO A 221 17.50 -17.19 9.60
N ALA A 222 16.96 -17.88 10.61
CA ALA A 222 17.78 -18.43 11.68
C ALA A 222 18.85 -19.37 11.08
N GLY A 223 20.11 -19.15 11.45
CA GLY A 223 21.24 -19.94 10.94
C GLY A 223 21.86 -19.45 9.63
N ALA A 224 21.45 -18.28 9.10
CA ALA A 224 22.10 -17.68 7.94
C ALA A 224 23.63 -17.55 8.13
N SER A 225 24.37 -17.94 7.09
CA SER A 225 25.84 -17.97 7.13
C SER A 225 26.44 -16.58 7.33
N ALA A 226 27.65 -16.51 7.90
CA ALA A 226 28.35 -15.24 8.09
C ALA A 226 28.64 -14.52 6.77
N ALA A 227 28.79 -15.27 5.67
CA ALA A 227 29.02 -14.71 4.35
C ALA A 227 27.80 -13.92 3.83
N ILE A 228 26.59 -14.45 4.02
CA ILE A 228 25.34 -13.79 3.63
C ILE A 228 25.14 -12.47 4.37
N LYS A 229 25.47 -12.45 5.67
CA LYS A 229 25.31 -11.26 6.54
C LYS A 229 26.11 -10.04 6.09
N LEU A 230 27.15 -10.23 5.28
CA LEU A 230 28.00 -9.16 4.78
C LEU A 230 27.57 -8.65 3.39
N MET A 231 26.55 -9.25 2.78
CA MET A 231 26.12 -8.88 1.43
C MET A 231 25.09 -7.75 1.47
N PRO A 232 25.09 -6.85 0.47
CA PRO A 232 24.08 -5.80 0.38
C PRO A 232 22.68 -6.39 0.24
N MET A 233 21.75 -5.92 1.09
CA MET A 233 20.32 -6.23 1.04
C MET A 233 19.55 -4.92 0.98
N GLN A 234 19.51 -4.31 -0.21
CA GLN A 234 18.84 -3.03 -0.41
C GLN A 234 17.35 -3.21 -0.70
N SER A 235 17.01 -4.32 -1.35
CA SER A 235 15.63 -4.67 -1.66
C SER A 235 15.26 -6.07 -1.15
N ALA A 236 13.98 -6.25 -0.89
CA ALA A 236 13.33 -7.52 -0.64
C ALA A 236 12.25 -7.74 -1.70
N ARG A 237 11.96 -9.01 -1.98
CA ARG A 237 10.96 -9.42 -2.98
C ARG A 237 9.72 -9.95 -2.30
N ILE A 238 8.55 -9.56 -2.79
CA ILE A 238 7.27 -10.08 -2.31
C ILE A 238 6.72 -11.14 -3.27
N VAL A 239 6.23 -12.25 -2.72
CA VAL A 239 5.43 -13.24 -3.46
C VAL A 239 4.10 -13.43 -2.75
N TYR A 240 3.03 -13.69 -3.51
CA TYR A 240 1.67 -13.66 -3.00
C TYR A 240 1.12 -15.06 -2.80
N ALA A 241 0.41 -15.31 -1.69
CA ALA A 241 -0.27 -16.59 -1.50
C ALA A 241 -1.30 -16.81 -2.62
N LYS A 242 -1.28 -18.01 -3.20
CA LYS A 242 -2.20 -18.47 -4.25
C LYS A 242 -3.46 -19.15 -3.67
N ASN A 243 -3.42 -19.51 -2.39
CA ASN A 243 -4.50 -20.17 -1.67
C ASN A 243 -4.61 -19.68 -0.23
N SER A 244 -5.78 -19.88 0.39
CA SER A 244 -6.09 -19.38 1.74
C SER A 244 -5.22 -19.98 2.85
N GLY A 245 -4.57 -21.10 2.58
CA GLY A 245 -3.62 -21.75 3.50
C GLY A 245 -2.18 -21.26 3.38
N GLY A 246 -1.85 -20.37 2.43
CA GLY A 246 -0.47 -19.89 2.23
C GLY A 246 0.53 -21.00 1.90
N THR A 247 0.08 -22.11 1.32
CA THR A 247 0.94 -23.26 1.02
C THR A 247 1.53 -23.22 -0.39
N ALA A 248 0.98 -22.36 -1.25
CA ALA A 248 1.49 -22.10 -2.59
C ALA A 248 1.54 -20.59 -2.84
N HIS A 249 2.55 -20.15 -3.58
CA HIS A 249 2.79 -18.72 -3.86
C HIS A 249 2.90 -18.47 -5.36
N THR A 250 2.70 -17.21 -5.75
CA THR A 250 2.83 -16.73 -7.12
C THR A 250 3.48 -15.36 -7.13
N ASP A 251 4.14 -15.04 -8.24
CA ASP A 251 4.71 -13.72 -8.50
C ASP A 251 3.68 -12.70 -8.99
N SER A 252 2.51 -13.14 -9.49
CA SER A 252 1.46 -12.26 -9.97
C SER A 252 0.38 -12.07 -8.91
N TYR A 253 0.09 -10.84 -8.51
CA TYR A 253 -1.01 -10.62 -7.56
C TYR A 253 -2.37 -11.02 -8.15
N GLU A 254 -2.53 -11.00 -9.47
CA GLU A 254 -3.78 -11.41 -10.13
C GLU A 254 -4.04 -12.93 -10.04
N ALA A 255 -2.98 -13.70 -9.81
CA ALA A 255 -3.05 -15.13 -9.54
C ALA A 255 -3.08 -15.46 -8.03
N ALA A 256 -3.10 -14.44 -7.16
CA ALA A 256 -3.19 -14.62 -5.73
C ALA A 256 -4.55 -15.22 -5.31
N GLU A 257 -4.63 -15.64 -4.05
CA GLU A 257 -5.83 -16.12 -3.40
C GLU A 257 -7.00 -15.15 -3.65
N ASN A 258 -8.11 -15.69 -4.19
CA ASN A 258 -9.29 -14.92 -4.63
C ASN A 258 -10.62 -15.65 -4.35
N SER A 259 -10.66 -16.51 -3.33
CA SER A 259 -11.84 -17.34 -3.04
C SER A 259 -12.92 -16.63 -2.23
N SER A 260 -12.63 -15.44 -1.70
CA SER A 260 -13.56 -14.69 -0.84
C SER A 260 -13.56 -13.18 -1.13
N GLU A 261 -14.52 -12.46 -0.54
CA GLU A 261 -14.54 -10.98 -0.55
C GLU A 261 -13.40 -10.36 0.26
N ALA A 262 -12.84 -11.08 1.24
CA ALA A 262 -11.70 -10.64 2.04
C ALA A 262 -10.38 -11.25 1.54
N SER A 263 -10.32 -11.61 0.27
CA SER A 263 -9.17 -12.30 -0.33
C SER A 263 -7.99 -11.38 -0.57
N LEU A 264 -6.80 -11.98 -0.64
CA LEU A 264 -5.55 -11.26 -0.88
C LEU A 264 -5.59 -10.49 -2.21
N TYR A 265 -6.08 -11.12 -3.28
CA TYR A 265 -6.24 -10.48 -4.59
C TYR A 265 -7.06 -9.19 -4.50
N LYS A 266 -8.22 -9.21 -3.83
CA LYS A 266 -9.11 -8.05 -3.72
C LYS A 266 -8.49 -6.93 -2.91
N ALA A 267 -7.85 -7.26 -1.78
CA ALA A 267 -7.15 -6.28 -0.96
C ALA A 267 -6.04 -5.56 -1.74
N ILE A 268 -5.20 -6.32 -2.47
CA ILE A 268 -4.14 -5.76 -3.32
C ILE A 268 -4.74 -4.90 -4.43
N LYS A 269 -5.72 -5.44 -5.17
CA LYS A 269 -6.37 -4.74 -6.29
C LYS A 269 -6.98 -3.42 -5.85
N ASN A 270 -7.72 -3.42 -4.75
CA ASN A 270 -8.40 -2.22 -4.29
C ASN A 270 -7.40 -1.18 -3.78
N THR A 271 -6.38 -1.61 -3.02
CA THR A 271 -5.30 -0.72 -2.55
C THR A 271 -4.58 -0.07 -3.73
N ARG A 272 -4.24 -0.84 -4.76
CA ARG A 272 -3.59 -0.32 -5.99
C ARG A 272 -4.49 0.61 -6.78
N SER A 273 -5.79 0.35 -6.84
CA SER A 273 -6.73 1.19 -7.61
C SER A 273 -6.88 2.62 -7.07
N LEU A 274 -6.59 2.82 -5.79
CA LEU A 274 -6.68 4.14 -5.14
C LEU A 274 -5.41 4.97 -5.30
N GLY A 275 -4.26 4.31 -5.46
CA GLY A 275 -2.96 4.97 -5.64
C GLY A 275 -2.53 5.83 -4.46
N ILE A 276 -1.43 6.57 -4.65
CA ILE A 276 -0.86 7.49 -3.65
C ILE A 276 -0.70 8.89 -4.23
N THR A 277 -1.68 9.37 -5.01
CA THR A 277 -1.64 10.73 -5.53
C THR A 277 -1.29 11.70 -4.41
N ASP A 278 -0.26 12.52 -4.64
CA ASP A 278 0.15 13.53 -3.67
C ASP A 278 -1.03 14.46 -3.39
N SER A 279 -1.20 14.78 -2.12
CA SER A 279 -2.28 15.63 -1.63
C SER A 279 -1.72 17.00 -1.29
N VAL A 280 -2.45 18.04 -1.69
CA VAL A 280 -2.05 19.43 -1.51
C VAL A 280 -3.20 20.18 -0.87
N LYS A 281 -2.96 20.69 0.35
CA LYS A 281 -3.95 21.44 1.12
C LYS A 281 -4.47 22.64 0.31
N SER A 282 -5.78 22.76 0.21
CA SER A 282 -6.51 23.88 -0.42
C SER A 282 -6.24 24.04 -1.91
N ASP A 283 -6.01 22.94 -2.65
CA ASP A 283 -5.87 22.96 -4.11
C ASP A 283 -7.20 22.77 -4.87
N GLY A 284 -8.31 22.56 -4.15
CA GLY A 284 -9.65 22.36 -4.69
C GLY A 284 -9.92 20.95 -5.21
N LYS A 285 -8.99 20.02 -5.00
CA LYS A 285 -9.11 18.59 -5.35
C LYS A 285 -9.10 17.76 -4.07
N VAL A 286 -9.72 16.59 -4.14
CA VAL A 286 -9.79 15.69 -2.99
C VAL A 286 -9.31 14.33 -3.43
N THR A 287 -8.21 13.89 -2.82
CA THR A 287 -7.59 12.59 -3.01
C THR A 287 -8.17 11.56 -2.03
N PHE A 288 -7.85 10.28 -2.25
CA PHE A 288 -8.17 9.24 -1.28
C PHE A 288 -7.58 9.55 0.11
N ARG A 289 -6.31 9.98 0.13
CA ARG A 289 -5.57 10.27 1.37
C ARG A 289 -6.24 11.38 2.19
N GLU A 290 -6.76 12.41 1.52
CA GLU A 290 -7.56 13.44 2.18
C GLU A 290 -8.88 12.92 2.71
N LEU A 291 -9.60 12.12 1.91
CA LEU A 291 -10.92 11.61 2.28
C LEU A 291 -10.87 10.74 3.54
N ILE A 292 -9.86 9.89 3.66
CA ILE A 292 -9.69 9.01 4.83
C ILE A 292 -9.19 9.76 6.07
N CYS A 293 -8.69 10.98 5.88
CA CYS A 293 -8.23 11.89 6.93
C CYS A 293 -9.38 12.73 7.52
N VAL A 294 -10.54 12.78 6.86
CA VAL A 294 -11.67 13.64 7.27
C VAL A 294 -12.15 13.34 8.69
N ALA A 295 -12.14 12.08 9.11
CA ALA A 295 -12.59 11.68 10.45
C ALA A 295 -11.67 12.20 11.58
N GLU A 296 -10.43 12.57 11.26
CA GLU A 296 -9.44 13.12 12.19
C GLU A 296 -9.48 14.68 12.20
N ASN A 297 -10.30 15.31 11.34
CA ASN A 297 -10.40 16.78 11.12
C ASN A 297 -11.75 17.41 11.53
#